data_AF-A0A7G8IVZ5-F1
#
_entry.id   AF-A0A7G8IVZ5-F1
#
_cell.length_a   1.000
_cell.length_b   1.000
_cell.length_c   1.000
_cell.angle_alpha   90.00
_cell.angle_beta   90.00
_cell.angle_gamma   90.00
#
_symmetry.space_group_name_H-M   'P 1'
#
loop_
_entity.id
_entity.type
_entity.pdbx_description
1 polymer ?
#
loop_
_entity_poly.entity_id
_entity_poly.type
_entity_poly.pdbx_seq_one_letter_code
_entity_poly.pdbx_strand_id
1 'polypeptide(L)'
;MNSRRIAAVLLVIAAIAAILLPFVSATLLTIGIGGIAFAAGIGQFLRLGEESNSQGKLFRVLSALLYIGGSIFILIDPIDSEVSLTLFAGILLLVEGVMELASGASASGPAGGLSLVDGLLTSLIGVLLVLEWPSDSLWALGTLFGVALFTSALKLFSSPAEQPGN
;
A
#
# COMPACT_ATOMS: atom_id res chain seq x y z
N MET A 1 29.44 11.02 0.07
CA MET A 1 28.37 10.58 1.00
C MET A 1 27.64 9.43 0.34
N ASN A 2 27.61 8.24 0.95
CA ASN A 2 27.03 7.04 0.30
C ASN A 2 25.58 7.31 -0.13
N SER A 3 25.25 7.03 -1.39
CA SER A 3 23.91 7.22 -1.98
C SER A 3 22.79 6.68 -1.07
N ARG A 4 23.04 5.54 -0.41
CA ARG A 4 22.14 4.93 0.59
C ARG A 4 21.83 5.85 1.79
N ARG A 5 22.84 6.53 2.34
CA ARG A 5 22.62 7.45 3.48
C ARG A 5 21.82 8.69 3.06
N ILE A 6 22.06 9.18 1.84
CA ILE A 6 21.28 10.28 1.28
C ILE A 6 19.81 9.85 1.14
N ALA A 7 19.55 8.69 0.54
CA ALA A 7 18.20 8.15 0.41
C ALA A 7 17.53 7.93 1.77
N ALA A 8 18.25 7.42 2.78
CA ALA A 8 17.70 7.23 4.11
C ALA A 8 17.31 8.56 4.79
N VAL A 9 18.16 9.58 4.67
CA VAL A 9 17.84 10.94 5.16
C VAL A 9 16.64 11.53 4.44
N LEU A 10 16.56 11.38 3.11
CA LEU A 10 15.41 11.84 2.33
C LEU A 10 14.12 11.13 2.75
N LEU A 11 14.17 9.82 3.02
CA LEU A 11 13.02 9.06 3.52
C LEU A 11 12.57 9.52 4.91
N VAL A 12 13.49 9.86 5.81
CA VAL A 12 13.13 10.43 7.12
C VAL A 12 12.44 11.79 6.95
N ILE A 13 12.98 12.66 6.09
CA ILE A 13 12.37 13.97 5.82
C ILE A 13 10.97 13.79 5.23
N ALA A 14 10.82 12.88 4.26
CA ALA A 14 9.53 12.56 3.66
C ALA A 14 8.55 11.98 4.67
N ALA A 15 9.02 11.11 5.58
CA ALA A 15 8.19 10.54 6.65
C ALA A 15 7.68 11.61 7.62
N ILE A 16 8.56 12.53 8.04
CA ILE A 16 8.18 13.65 8.91
C ILE A 16 7.16 14.54 8.20
N ALA A 17 7.41 14.90 6.94
CA ALA A 17 6.47 15.69 6.14
C ALA A 17 5.12 14.98 6.00
N ALA A 18 5.14 13.66 5.76
CA ALA A 18 3.94 12.84 5.61
C ALA A 18 3.10 12.77 6.90
N ILE A 19 3.74 12.66 8.06
CA ILE A 19 3.05 12.62 9.35
C ILE A 19 2.50 14.00 9.73
N LEU A 20 3.23 15.08 9.41
CA LEU A 20 2.79 16.45 9.70
C LEU A 20 1.69 16.96 8.75
N LEU A 21 1.65 16.44 7.52
CA LEU A 21 0.70 16.82 6.48
C LEU A 21 0.01 15.57 5.90
N PRO A 22 -0.75 14.82 6.72
CA PRO A 22 -1.23 13.50 6.33
C PRO A 22 -2.19 13.55 5.14
N PHE A 23 -3.12 14.51 5.09
CA PHE A 23 -4.00 14.66 3.93
C PHE A 23 -3.21 14.89 2.61
N VAL A 24 -2.24 15.82 2.62
CA VAL A 24 -1.41 16.08 1.43
C VAL A 24 -0.61 14.84 1.02
N SER A 25 -0.06 14.15 2.02
CA SER A 25 0.71 12.92 1.84
C SER A 25 -0.12 11.79 1.21
N ALA A 26 -1.34 11.59 1.71
CA ALA A 26 -2.28 10.62 1.21
C ALA A 26 -2.75 10.96 -0.21
N THR A 27 -2.96 12.24 -0.52
CA THR A 27 -3.33 12.66 -1.88
C THR A 27 -2.19 12.40 -2.86
N LEU A 28 -0.94 12.70 -2.47
CA LEU A 28 0.24 12.40 -3.26
C LEU A 28 0.43 10.88 -3.44
N LEU A 29 0.17 10.08 -2.41
CA LEU A 29 0.17 8.63 -2.50
C LEU A 29 -0.88 8.12 -3.48
N THR A 30 -2.11 8.63 -3.41
CA THR A 30 -3.22 8.29 -4.30
C THR A 30 -2.87 8.60 -5.75
N ILE A 31 -2.33 9.80 -6.02
CA ILE A 31 -1.81 10.18 -7.34
C ILE A 31 -0.68 9.25 -7.78
N GLY A 32 0.24 8.92 -6.88
CA GLY A 32 1.35 8.01 -7.15
C GLY A 32 0.88 6.61 -7.54
N ILE A 33 -0.06 6.03 -6.79
CA ILE A 33 -0.68 4.73 -7.08
C ILE A 33 -1.39 4.78 -8.42
N GLY A 34 -2.21 5.81 -8.66
CA GLY A 34 -2.90 6.01 -9.94
C GLY A 34 -1.93 6.10 -11.11
N GLY A 35 -0.87 6.90 -10.99
CA GLY A 35 0.16 7.07 -12.02
C GLY A 35 0.93 5.78 -12.33
N ILE A 36 1.31 5.03 -11.29
CA ILE A 36 1.98 3.72 -11.45
C ILE A 36 1.04 2.72 -12.13
N ALA A 37 -0.23 2.66 -11.70
CA ALA A 37 -1.23 1.77 -12.30
C ALA A 37 -1.49 2.13 -13.78
N PHE A 38 -1.57 3.42 -14.10
CA PHE A 38 -1.72 3.90 -15.48
C PHE A 38 -0.52 3.49 -16.35
N ALA A 39 0.70 3.72 -15.86
CA ALA A 39 1.93 3.34 -16.56
C ALA A 39 2.02 1.81 -16.75
N ALA A 40 1.63 1.02 -15.75
CA ALA A 40 1.57 -0.42 -15.83
C ALA A 40 0.55 -0.89 -16.89
N GLY A 41 -0.63 -0.27 -16.93
CA GLY A 41 -1.66 -0.54 -17.93
C GLY A 41 -1.20 -0.24 -19.36
N ILE A 42 -0.54 0.91 -19.58
CA ILE A 42 0.11 1.22 -20.87
C ILE A 42 1.17 0.16 -21.20
N GLY A 43 2.01 -0.21 -20.24
CA GLY A 43 3.05 -1.20 -20.44
C GLY A 43 2.52 -2.59 -20.81
N GLN A 44 1.34 -2.97 -20.31
CA GLN A 44 0.64 -4.19 -20.72
C GLN A 44 0.05 -4.06 -22.12
N PHE A 45 -0.55 -2.90 -22.44
CA PHE A 45 -1.13 -2.64 -23.75
C PHE A 45 -0.08 -2.65 -24.87
N LEU A 46 1.07 -2.02 -24.67
CA LEU A 46 2.15 -1.98 -25.66
C LEU A 46 2.71 -3.37 -25.99
N ARG A 47 2.69 -4.28 -25.02
CA ARG A 47 3.21 -5.64 -25.17
C ARG A 47 2.19 -6.65 -25.66
N LEU A 48 0.97 -6.23 -26.00
CA LEU A 48 -0.09 -7.12 -26.53
C LEU A 48 0.34 -7.93 -27.76
N GLY A 49 1.30 -7.43 -28.54
CA GLY A 49 1.84 -8.13 -29.71
C GLY A 49 2.80 -9.28 -29.38
N GLU A 50 3.32 -9.37 -28.16
CA GLU A 50 4.28 -10.40 -27.73
C GLU A 50 3.58 -11.71 -27.31
N GLU A 51 2.27 -11.66 -27.05
CA GLU A 51 1.44 -12.79 -26.65
C GLU A 51 0.98 -13.60 -27.87
N SER A 52 1.52 -14.80 -28.03
CA SER A 52 1.14 -15.74 -29.10
C SER A 52 -0.15 -16.51 -28.79
N ASN A 53 -0.51 -16.63 -27.51
CA ASN A 53 -1.70 -17.37 -27.07
C ASN A 53 -2.93 -16.46 -26.99
N SER A 54 -4.03 -16.85 -27.63
CA SER A 54 -5.29 -16.08 -27.63
C SER A 54 -5.84 -15.84 -26.22
N GLN A 55 -5.71 -16.81 -25.31
CA GLN A 55 -6.19 -16.68 -23.93
C GLN A 55 -5.33 -15.68 -23.12
N GLY A 56 -4.01 -15.75 -23.24
CA GLY A 56 -3.11 -14.82 -22.57
C GLY A 56 -3.27 -13.39 -23.11
N LYS A 57 -3.48 -13.25 -24.43
CA LYS A 57 -3.83 -11.98 -25.05
C LYS A 57 -5.12 -11.38 -24.49
N LEU A 58 -6.19 -12.16 -24.35
CA LEU A 58 -7.45 -11.69 -23.76
C LEU A 58 -7.25 -11.22 -22.31
N PHE A 59 -6.59 -12.04 -21.49
CA PHE A 59 -6.30 -11.68 -20.10
C PHE A 59 -5.49 -10.38 -20.00
N ARG A 60 -4.52 -10.20 -20.90
CA ARG A 60 -3.68 -8.99 -20.95
C ARG A 60 -4.45 -7.75 -21.38
N VAL A 61 -5.36 -7.87 -22.36
CA VAL A 61 -6.26 -6.76 -22.75
C VAL A 61 -7.16 -6.37 -21.58
N LEU A 62 -7.81 -7.34 -20.94
CA LEU A 62 -8.69 -7.09 -19.79
C LEU A 62 -7.92 -6.44 -18.64
N SER A 63 -6.71 -6.92 -18.35
CA SER A 63 -5.82 -6.32 -17.34
C SER A 63 -5.45 -4.90 -17.74
N ALA A 64 -4.99 -4.65 -18.97
CA ALA A 64 -4.61 -3.31 -19.40
C ALA A 64 -5.79 -2.31 -19.29
N LEU A 65 -6.99 -2.73 -19.70
CA LEU A 65 -8.21 -1.93 -19.56
C LEU A 65 -8.55 -1.66 -18.10
N LEU A 66 -8.43 -2.65 -17.21
CA LEU A 66 -8.68 -2.49 -15.79
C LEU A 66 -7.68 -1.51 -15.15
N TYR A 67 -6.39 -1.64 -15.46
CA TYR A 67 -5.35 -0.77 -14.93
C TYR A 67 -5.49 0.67 -15.44
N ILE A 68 -5.71 0.86 -16.75
CA ILE A 68 -5.92 2.19 -17.35
C ILE A 68 -7.23 2.80 -16.85
N GLY A 69 -8.33 2.05 -16.90
CA GLY A 69 -9.63 2.54 -16.45
C GLY A 69 -9.62 2.92 -14.96
N GLY A 70 -9.18 2.00 -14.10
CA GLY A 70 -9.10 2.24 -12.65
C GLY A 70 -8.18 3.41 -12.30
N SER A 71 -7.03 3.54 -12.95
CA SER A 71 -6.15 4.69 -12.71
C SER A 71 -6.72 6.01 -13.21
N ILE A 72 -7.45 6.05 -14.32
CA ILE A 72 -8.15 7.27 -14.75
C ILE A 72 -9.17 7.72 -13.70
N PHE A 73 -9.95 6.78 -13.14
CA PHE A 73 -10.87 7.10 -12.03
C PHE A 73 -10.12 7.65 -10.81
N ILE A 74 -8.97 7.08 -10.47
CA ILE A 74 -8.14 7.57 -9.35
C ILE A 74 -7.60 8.98 -9.61
N LEU A 75 -7.17 9.26 -10.85
CA LEU A 75 -6.43 10.48 -11.19
C LEU A 75 -7.34 11.67 -11.52
N ILE A 76 -8.61 11.45 -11.86
CA ILE A 76 -9.55 12.53 -12.18
C ILE A 76 -9.98 13.31 -10.94
N ASP A 77 -10.20 12.59 -9.83
CA ASP A 77 -10.50 13.17 -8.52
C ASP A 77 -9.73 12.39 -7.43
N PRO A 78 -8.47 12.76 -7.19
CA PRO A 78 -7.64 12.10 -6.19
C PRO A 78 -8.17 12.24 -4.76
N ILE A 79 -8.96 13.29 -4.47
CA ILE A 79 -9.50 13.52 -3.12
C ILE A 79 -10.60 12.51 -2.84
N ASP A 80 -11.57 12.37 -3.74
CA ASP A 80 -12.63 11.37 -3.60
C ASP A 80 -12.07 9.93 -3.65
N SER A 81 -11.02 9.73 -4.45
CA SER A 81 -10.32 8.46 -4.56
C SER A 81 -9.57 8.09 -3.27
N GLU A 82 -8.94 9.04 -2.59
CA GLU A 82 -8.28 8.82 -1.30
C GLU A 82 -9.29 8.46 -0.20
N VAL A 83 -10.46 9.13 -0.20
CA VAL A 83 -11.56 8.80 0.71
C VAL A 83 -12.04 7.36 0.48
N SER A 84 -12.19 6.96 -0.78
CA SER A 84 -12.55 5.59 -1.15
C SER A 84 -11.45 4.58 -0.80
N LEU A 85 -10.19 4.96 -0.97
CA LEU A 85 -9.03 4.13 -0.65
C LEU A 85 -8.91 3.88 0.86
N THR A 86 -9.33 4.85 1.68
CA THR A 86 -9.35 4.70 3.15
C THR A 86 -10.38 3.66 3.57
N LEU A 87 -11.59 3.72 3.00
CA LEU A 87 -12.61 2.70 3.24
C LEU A 87 -12.15 1.33 2.76
N PHE A 88 -11.55 1.27 1.58
CA PHE A 88 -10.99 0.03 1.03
C PHE A 88 -9.92 -0.55 1.96
N ALA A 89 -9.00 0.28 2.47
CA ALA A 89 -7.98 -0.14 3.44
C ALA A 89 -8.61 -0.66 4.74
N GLY A 90 -9.65 0.03 5.27
CA GLY A 90 -10.40 -0.44 6.44
C GLY A 90 -11.02 -1.83 6.21
N ILE A 91 -11.64 -2.06 5.06
CA ILE A 91 -12.19 -3.37 4.68
C ILE A 91 -11.10 -4.43 4.54
N LEU A 92 -9.96 -4.09 3.93
CA LEU A 92 -8.84 -5.03 3.83
C LEU A 92 -8.30 -5.44 5.21
N LEU A 93 -8.15 -4.49 6.13
CA LEU A 93 -7.74 -4.78 7.51
C LEU A 93 -8.76 -5.65 8.24
N LEU A 94 -10.07 -5.45 8.00
CA LEU A 94 -11.09 -6.35 8.54
C LEU A 94 -10.95 -7.78 8.00
N VAL A 95 -10.73 -7.93 6.70
CA VAL A 95 -10.53 -9.25 6.09
C VAL A 95 -9.26 -9.91 6.63
N GLU A 96 -8.15 -9.17 6.68
CA GLU A 96 -6.88 -9.63 7.24
C GLU A 96 -7.03 -10.05 8.70
N GLY A 97 -7.62 -9.21 9.54
CA GLY A 97 -7.86 -9.49 10.95
C GLY A 97 -8.75 -10.72 11.16
N VAL A 98 -9.82 -10.90 10.36
CA VAL A 98 -10.66 -12.11 10.42
C VAL A 98 -9.86 -13.37 10.03
N MET A 99 -9.03 -13.27 8.99
CA MET A 99 -8.17 -14.39 8.58
C MET A 99 -7.13 -14.74 9.66
N GLU A 100 -6.53 -13.75 10.29
CA GLU A 100 -5.59 -13.93 11.42
C GLU A 100 -6.29 -14.57 12.62
N LEU A 101 -7.49 -14.11 12.98
CA LEU A 101 -8.29 -14.72 14.05
C LEU A 101 -8.63 -16.18 13.76
N ALA A 102 -9.05 -16.49 12.53
CA ALA A 102 -9.33 -17.86 12.12
C ALA A 102 -8.08 -18.75 12.18
N SER A 103 -6.93 -18.21 11.77
CA SER A 103 -5.64 -18.91 11.82
C SER A 103 -5.17 -19.15 13.26
N GLY A 104 -5.29 -18.15 14.13
CA GLY A 104 -4.90 -18.21 15.54
C GLY A 104 -5.78 -19.15 16.34
N ALA A 105 -7.10 -19.17 16.07
CA ALA A 105 -8.04 -20.10 16.70
C ALA A 105 -7.80 -21.56 16.29
N SER A 106 -7.23 -21.79 15.10
CA SER A 106 -6.91 -23.12 14.59
C SER A 106 -5.51 -23.60 14.99
N ALA A 107 -4.64 -22.70 15.46
CA ALA A 107 -3.26 -23.00 15.83
C ALA A 107 -3.14 -23.44 17.30
N SER A 108 -2.28 -24.43 17.56
CA SER A 108 -1.94 -24.86 18.92
C SER A 108 -0.58 -24.27 19.34
N GLY A 109 -0.51 -23.73 20.56
CA GLY A 109 0.71 -23.20 21.16
C GLY A 109 0.83 -21.66 21.13
N PRO A 110 1.97 -21.11 21.60
CA PRO A 110 2.15 -19.66 21.80
C PRO A 110 1.96 -18.82 20.52
N ALA A 111 2.28 -19.40 19.36
CA ALA A 111 2.10 -18.74 18.07
C ALA A 111 0.62 -18.46 17.76
N GLY A 112 -0.30 -19.36 18.13
CA GLY A 112 -1.74 -19.15 17.94
C GLY A 112 -2.28 -18.01 18.81
N GLY A 113 -1.81 -17.93 20.06
CA GLY A 113 -2.15 -16.82 20.95
C GLY A 113 -1.67 -15.46 20.42
N LEU A 114 -0.48 -15.41 19.81
CA LEU A 114 0.04 -14.19 19.19
C LEU A 114 -0.79 -13.78 17.97
N SER A 115 -1.12 -14.71 17.07
CA SER A 115 -1.98 -14.45 15.90
C SER A 115 -3.40 -14.01 16.29
N LEU A 116 -3.94 -14.50 17.40
CA LEU A 116 -5.23 -14.04 17.91
C LEU A 116 -5.18 -12.58 18.36
N VAL A 117 -4.11 -12.17 19.05
CA VAL A 117 -3.94 -10.78 19.50
C VAL A 117 -3.74 -9.85 18.30
N ASP A 118 -2.94 -10.27 17.32
CA ASP A 118 -2.70 -9.53 16.09
C ASP A 118 -4.02 -9.35 15.32
N GLY A 119 -4.74 -10.44 15.06
CA GLY A 119 -6.02 -10.40 14.35
C GLY A 119 -7.09 -9.59 15.07
N LEU A 120 -7.11 -9.58 16.41
CA LEU A 120 -7.99 -8.71 17.21
C LEU A 120 -7.65 -7.24 17.00
N LEU A 121 -6.36 -6.89 17.06
CA LEU A 121 -5.90 -5.52 16.88
C LEU A 121 -6.13 -5.03 15.45
N THR A 122 -5.76 -5.84 14.45
CA THR A 122 -5.96 -5.56 13.02
C THR A 122 -7.45 -5.38 12.71
N SER A 123 -8.31 -6.28 13.21
CA SER A 123 -9.77 -6.15 13.06
C SER A 123 -10.30 -4.88 13.73
N LEU A 124 -9.83 -4.56 14.93
CA LEU A 124 -10.27 -3.36 15.64
C LEU A 124 -9.93 -2.08 14.87
N ILE A 125 -8.71 -1.98 14.33
CA ILE A 125 -8.30 -0.85 13.49
C ILE A 125 -9.19 -0.78 12.23
N GLY A 126 -9.43 -1.92 11.57
CA GLY A 126 -10.32 -1.99 10.41
C GLY A 126 -11.75 -1.52 10.73
N VAL A 127 -12.31 -1.95 11.86
CA VAL A 127 -13.65 -1.51 12.32
C VAL A 127 -13.68 0.00 12.54
N LEU A 128 -12.68 0.54 13.24
CA LEU A 128 -12.61 1.98 13.53
C LEU A 128 -12.58 2.80 12.24
N LEU A 129 -11.72 2.42 11.28
CA LEU A 129 -11.63 3.11 9.99
C LEU A 129 -12.95 3.08 9.21
N VAL A 130 -13.67 1.95 9.23
CA VAL A 130 -14.95 1.82 8.51
C VAL A 130 -16.06 2.63 9.20
N LEU A 131 -16.07 2.69 10.53
CA LEU A 131 -17.11 3.42 11.28
C LEU A 131 -16.89 4.94 11.27
N GLU A 132 -15.64 5.40 11.28
CA GLU A 132 -15.30 6.83 11.27
C GLU A 132 -15.11 7.37 9.85
N TRP A 133 -15.21 6.53 8.82
CA TRP A 133 -15.26 6.95 7.43
C TRP A 133 -16.48 7.85 7.17
N PRO A 134 -16.34 8.97 6.44
CA PRO A 134 -15.17 9.43 5.68
C PRO A 134 -14.20 10.33 6.45
N SER A 135 -14.45 10.65 7.71
CA SER A 135 -13.67 11.63 8.47
C SER A 135 -12.20 11.22 8.67
N ASP A 136 -11.96 9.92 8.84
CA ASP A 136 -10.61 9.36 8.99
C ASP A 136 -9.74 9.44 7.74
N SER A 137 -10.36 9.67 6.58
CA SER A 137 -9.63 9.89 5.33
C SER A 137 -8.70 11.10 5.42
N LEU A 138 -8.99 12.07 6.29
CA LEU A 138 -8.15 13.26 6.48
C LEU A 138 -6.76 12.97 7.06
N TRP A 139 -6.58 11.83 7.74
CA TRP A 139 -5.35 11.56 8.48
C TRP A 139 -4.81 10.13 8.34
N ALA A 140 -5.68 9.13 8.19
CA ALA A 140 -5.32 7.73 8.34
C ALA A 140 -4.26 7.26 7.31
N LEU A 141 -4.61 7.27 6.03
CA LEU A 141 -3.70 6.78 4.97
C LEU A 141 -2.38 7.54 4.92
N GLY A 142 -2.41 8.85 5.10
CA GLY A 142 -1.22 9.70 5.03
C GLY A 142 -0.26 9.45 6.18
N THR A 143 -0.81 9.24 7.38
CA THR A 143 -0.03 8.88 8.57
C THR A 143 0.56 7.49 8.42
N LEU A 144 -0.25 6.50 7.99
CA LEU A 144 0.22 5.13 7.73
C LEU A 144 1.36 5.11 6.71
N PHE A 145 1.22 5.89 5.63
CA PHE A 145 2.27 6.05 4.65
C PHE A 145 3.53 6.70 5.24
N GLY A 146 3.40 7.74 6.06
CA GLY A 146 4.52 8.36 6.77
C GLY A 146 5.26 7.38 7.69
N VAL A 147 4.54 6.55 8.44
CA VAL A 147 5.11 5.49 9.28
C VAL A 147 5.83 4.43 8.42
N ALA A 148 5.26 4.07 7.27
CA ALA A 148 5.89 3.15 6.33
C ALA A 148 7.20 3.72 5.75
N LEU A 149 7.24 5.00 5.41
CA LEU A 149 8.44 5.72 4.97
C LEU A 149 9.50 5.75 6.07
N PHE A 150 9.11 6.03 7.31
CA PHE A 150 10.02 6.03 8.45
C PHE A 150 10.64 4.65 8.68
N THR A 151 9.81 3.60 8.67
CA THR A 151 10.25 2.21 8.82
C THR A 151 11.20 1.81 7.69
N SER A 152 10.94 2.27 6.47
CA SER A 152 11.81 2.05 5.31
C SER A 152 13.17 2.74 5.47
N ALA A 153 13.18 3.97 6.02
CA ALA A 153 14.42 4.68 6.34
C ALA A 153 15.26 3.92 7.38
N LEU A 154 14.63 3.42 8.45
CA LEU A 154 15.31 2.62 9.48
C LEU A 154 15.94 1.35 8.90
N LYS A 155 15.22 0.64 8.03
CA LYS A 155 15.76 -0.55 7.33
C LYS A 155 17.00 -0.19 6.51
N LEU A 156 16.97 0.93 5.79
CA LEU A 156 18.09 1.37 4.95
C LEU A 156 19.33 1.76 5.75
N PHE A 157 19.16 2.28 6.98
CA PHE A 157 20.27 2.51 7.90
C PHE A 157 20.84 1.22 8.50
N SER A 158 19.99 0.22 8.72
CA SER A 158 20.35 -1.06 9.35
C SER A 158 20.92 -2.10 8.38
N SER A 159 20.69 -1.97 7.07
CA SER A 159 21.27 -2.89 6.08
C SER A 159 22.80 -2.86 6.15
N PRO A 160 23.46 -4.01 6.42
CA PRO A 160 24.91 -4.11 6.39
C PRO A 160 25.45 -3.62 5.04
N ALA A 161 26.54 -2.86 5.06
CA ALA A 161 27.28 -2.58 3.83
C ALA A 161 27.67 -3.94 3.23
N GLU A 162 27.34 -4.17 1.95
CA GLU A 162 27.80 -5.37 1.23
C GLU A 162 29.30 -5.52 1.49
N GLN A 163 29.71 -6.66 2.05
CA GLN A 163 31.11 -7.06 2.02
C GLN A 163 31.46 -7.28 0.54
N PRO A 164 32.41 -6.51 -0.03
CA PRO A 164 32.87 -6.78 -1.36
C PRO A 164 33.73 -8.06 -1.31
N GLY A 165 33.19 -9.16 -1.85
CA GLY A 165 33.99 -10.30 -2.29
C GLY A 165 33.80 -11.59 -1.51
N ASN A 166 33.23 -12.57 -2.20
CA ASN A 166 33.76 -13.93 -2.27
C ASN A 166 33.56 -14.45 -3.70
#